data_AF-A0A2W4LC20-F1
#
_entry.id   AF-A0A2W4LC20-F1
#
_cell.length_a   1.000
_cell.length_b   1.000
_cell.length_c   1.000
_cell.angle_alpha   90.00
_cell.angle_beta   90.00
_cell.angle_gamma   90.00
#
_symmetry.space_group_name_H-M   'P 1'
#
loop_
_entity.id
_entity.type
_entity.pdbx_description
1 polymer ?
#
loop_
_entity_poly.entity_id
_entity_poly.type
_entity_poly.pdbx_seq_one_letter_code
_entity_poly.pdbx_strand_id
1 'polypeptide(L)'
;LLSRAEIHPADDEVLVAVSGTTTRANLRRAGQATLVVFVADTAHYLKLRAVGSREGEGFTVVAFRVAHHKADSVGIPLRPVSFRTSSDLARFEHWERHREALLEFARRR
;
A
#
# COMPACT_ATOMS: atom_id res chain seq x y z
N LEU A 1 7.51 -5.12 5.90
CA LEU A 1 6.54 -4.22 6.55
C LEU A 1 6.57 -2.89 5.80
N LEU A 2 5.45 -2.44 5.24
CA LEU A 2 5.36 -1.18 4.49
C LEU A 2 5.19 -0.01 5.46
N SER A 3 6.22 0.28 6.27
CA SER A 3 6.16 1.36 7.27
C SER A 3 6.14 2.77 6.66
N ARG A 4 6.26 2.88 5.32
CA ARG A 4 6.35 4.13 4.55
C ARG A 4 5.53 4.05 3.26
N ALA A 5 4.25 3.69 3.40
CA ALA A 5 3.35 3.56 2.27
C ALA A 5 2.00 4.20 2.54
N GLU A 6 1.48 4.90 1.55
CA GLU A 6 0.10 5.39 1.55
C GLU A 6 -0.72 4.57 0.57
N ILE A 7 -1.94 4.21 0.97
CA ILE A 7 -2.83 3.30 0.24
C ILE A 7 -4.12 4.03 -0.08
N HIS A 8 -4.54 3.95 -1.34
CA HIS A 8 -5.82 4.48 -1.80
C HIS A 8 -6.57 3.39 -2.58
N PRO A 9 -7.80 3.03 -2.17
CA PRO A 9 -8.65 2.15 -2.98
C PRO A 9 -9.13 2.89 -4.23
N ALA A 10 -9.11 2.25 -5.39
CA ALA A 10 -9.63 2.81 -6.64
C ALA A 10 -10.28 1.70 -7.47
N ASP A 11 -11.60 1.69 -7.61
CA ASP A 11 -12.37 0.66 -8.34
C ASP A 11 -11.90 -0.79 -8.08
N ASP A 12 -11.31 -1.45 -9.07
CA ASP A 12 -10.77 -2.82 -9.01
C ASP A 12 -9.27 -2.88 -8.64
N GLU A 13 -8.69 -1.73 -8.29
CA GLU A 13 -7.29 -1.52 -8.00
C GLU A 13 -7.03 -1.00 -6.58
N VAL A 14 -5.82 -1.27 -6.12
CA VAL A 14 -5.23 -0.66 -4.93
C VAL A 14 -4.05 0.17 -5.37
N LEU A 15 -4.12 1.48 -5.18
CA LEU A 15 -3.04 2.39 -5.47
C LEU A 15 -2.16 2.54 -4.22
N VAL A 16 -0.85 2.41 -4.40
CA VAL A 16 0.11 2.49 -3.30
C VAL A 16 1.24 3.42 -3.66
N ALA A 17 1.49 4.43 -2.84
CA ALA A 17 2.69 5.26 -2.90
C ALA A 17 3.73 4.70 -1.92
N VAL A 18 4.96 4.48 -2.38
CA VAL A 18 6.05 3.95 -1.54
C VAL A 18 7.33 4.78 -1.67
N SER A 19 7.96 5.13 -0.55
CA SER A 19 9.20 5.94 -0.55
C SER A 19 10.47 5.14 -0.23
N GLY A 20 10.35 3.97 0.40
CA GLY A 20 11.51 3.18 0.82
C GLY A 20 12.33 2.66 -0.36
N THR A 21 13.63 2.99 -0.43
CA THR A 21 14.52 2.63 -1.54
C THR A 21 14.51 1.14 -1.88
N THR A 22 14.66 0.28 -0.86
CA THR A 22 14.62 -1.18 -1.02
C THR A 22 13.25 -1.66 -1.48
N THR A 23 12.18 -1.10 -0.93
CA THR A 23 10.80 -1.42 -1.33
C THR A 23 10.56 -1.07 -2.80
N ARG A 24 10.96 0.12 -3.24
CA ARG A 24 10.87 0.54 -4.64
C ARG A 24 11.66 -0.39 -5.57
N ALA A 25 12.89 -0.76 -5.18
CA ALA A 25 13.69 -1.72 -5.94
C ALA A 25 13.01 -3.11 -6.04
N ASN A 26 12.46 -3.61 -4.93
CA ASN A 26 11.73 -4.87 -4.90
C ASN A 26 10.47 -4.83 -5.77
N LEU A 27 9.71 -3.73 -5.73
CA LEU A 27 8.52 -3.56 -6.58
C LEU A 27 8.88 -3.51 -8.06
N ARG A 28 9.95 -2.79 -8.44
CA ARG A 28 10.44 -2.79 -9.82
C ARG A 28 10.86 -4.19 -10.29
N ARG A 29 11.48 -4.98 -9.42
CA ARG A 29 11.96 -6.33 -9.77
C ARG A 29 10.83 -7.36 -9.86
N ALA A 30 9.92 -7.36 -8.88
CA ALA A 30 8.94 -8.44 -8.72
C ALA A 30 7.52 -8.03 -9.14
N GLY A 31 7.15 -6.75 -9.00
CA GLY A 31 5.79 -6.27 -9.28
C GLY A 31 4.74 -6.95 -8.40
N GLN A 32 5.08 -7.31 -7.16
CA GLN A 32 4.22 -8.04 -6.24
C GLN A 32 4.22 -7.38 -4.87
N ALA A 33 3.05 -7.41 -4.23
CA ALA A 33 2.88 -7.00 -2.85
C ALA A 33 1.88 -7.92 -2.14
N THR A 34 1.86 -7.88 -0.82
CA THR A 34 0.82 -8.51 0.01
C THR A 34 0.18 -7.44 0.86
N LEU A 35 -1.14 -7.29 0.74
CA LEU A 35 -1.94 -6.46 1.63
C LEU A 35 -2.63 -7.37 2.64
N VAL A 36 -2.52 -7.02 3.93
CA VAL A 36 -3.20 -7.72 5.01
C VAL A 36 -4.22 -6.77 5.62
N VAL A 37 -5.50 -7.14 5.55
CA VAL A 37 -6.62 -6.36 6.10
C VAL A 37 -7.22 -7.15 7.25
N PHE A 38 -7.48 -6.50 8.38
CA PHE A 38 -8.11 -7.12 9.52
C PHE A 38 -9.55 -6.59 9.65
N VAL A 39 -10.52 -7.49 9.68
CA VAL A 39 -11.94 -7.19 9.87
C VAL A 39 -12.45 -8.05 11.02
N ALA A 40 -12.79 -7.41 12.14
CA ALA A 40 -13.17 -8.10 13.39
C ALA A 40 -12.13 -9.14 13.85
N ASP A 41 -12.42 -10.43 13.65
CA ASP A 41 -11.58 -11.57 14.03
C ASP A 41 -10.87 -12.23 12.83
N THR A 42 -11.03 -11.66 11.63
CA THR A 42 -10.56 -12.27 10.38
C THR A 42 -9.45 -11.44 9.74
N ALA A 43 -8.35 -12.12 9.38
CA ALA A 43 -7.27 -11.57 8.57
C ALA A 43 -7.46 -11.95 7.10
N HIS A 44 -7.51 -10.95 6.22
CA HIS A 44 -7.60 -11.08 4.78
C HIS A 44 -6.23 -10.83 4.17
N TYR A 45 -5.65 -11.87 3.56
CA TYR A 45 -4.37 -11.84 2.86
C TYR A 45 -4.63 -11.70 1.37
N LEU A 46 -4.27 -10.55 0.81
CA LEU A 46 -4.43 -10.23 -0.60
C LEU A 46 -3.05 -10.25 -1.27
N LYS A 47 -2.81 -11.18 -2.19
CA LYS A 47 -1.65 -11.09 -3.08
C LYS A 47 -1.97 -10.15 -4.22
N LEU A 48 -1.10 -9.18 -4.42
CA LEU A 48 -1.27 -8.09 -5.35
C LEU A 48 -0.27 -8.21 -6.50
N ARG A 49 -0.73 -7.91 -7.72
CA ARG A 49 0.11 -7.82 -8.92
C ARG A 49 0.08 -6.41 -9.46
N ALA A 50 1.25 -5.81 -9.68
CA ALA A 50 1.36 -4.49 -10.25
C ALA A 50 0.85 -4.50 -11.70
N VAL A 51 -0.03 -3.54 -12.03
CA VAL A 51 -0.61 -3.35 -13.38
C VAL A 51 -0.23 -2.01 -14.00
N GLY A 52 0.40 -1.13 -13.21
CA GLY A 52 0.95 0.13 -13.67
C GLY A 52 1.77 0.79 -12.57
N SER A 53 2.71 1.64 -12.94
CA SER A 53 3.48 2.42 -11.98
C SER A 53 3.92 3.75 -12.56
N ARG A 54 4.11 4.73 -11.69
CA ARG A 54 4.72 6.02 -12.00
C ARG A 54 5.77 6.35 -10.96
N GLU A 55 6.96 6.69 -11.41
CA GLU A 55 8.00 7.23 -10.53
C GLU A 55 7.69 8.70 -10.22
N GLY A 56 7.83 9.05 -8.95
CA GLY A 56 7.79 10.42 -8.45
C GLY A 56 9.14 10.82 -7.84
N GLU A 57 9.24 12.07 -7.39
CA GLU A 57 10.43 12.54 -6.69
C GLU A 57 10.51 11.90 -5.29
N GLY A 58 11.37 10.89 -5.13
CA GLY A 58 11.58 10.22 -3.84
C GLY A 58 10.57 9.12 -3.49
N PHE A 59 9.57 8.87 -4.34
CA PHE A 59 8.57 7.80 -4.15
C PHE A 59 8.14 7.19 -5.48
N THR A 60 7.43 6.07 -5.43
CA THR A 60 6.81 5.42 -6.60
C THR A 60 5.34 5.18 -6.30
N VAL A 61 4.45 5.55 -7.23
CA VAL A 61 3.05 5.14 -7.20
C VAL A 61 2.91 3.86 -8.01
N VAL A 62 2.22 2.86 -7.46
CA VAL A 62 1.97 1.58 -8.13
C VAL A 62 0.48 1.26 -8.02
N ALA A 63 -0.15 0.93 -9.14
CA ALA A 63 -1.47 0.34 -9.19
C ALA A 63 -1.35 -1.18 -9.11
N PHE A 64 -2.14 -1.78 -8.23
CA PHE A 64 -2.20 -3.22 -8.05
C PHE A 64 -3.60 -3.74 -8.29
N ARG A 65 -3.69 -4.93 -8.90
CA ARG A 65 -4.91 -5.76 -8.85
C ARG A 65 -4.74 -6.92 -7.87
N VAL A 66 -5.84 -7.35 -7.27
CA VAL A 66 -5.86 -8.56 -6.43
C VAL A 66 -5.72 -9.79 -7.33
N ALA A 67 -4.61 -10.51 -7.16
CA ALA A 67 -4.34 -11.75 -7.87
C ALA A 67 -4.83 -12.98 -7.07
N HIS A 68 -4.84 -12.87 -5.74
CA HIS A 68 -5.31 -13.95 -4.87
C HIS A 68 -5.79 -13.39 -3.54
N HIS A 69 -6.81 -14.01 -2.96
CA HIS A 69 -7.36 -13.70 -1.65
C HIS A 69 -7.45 -14.97 -0.81
N LYS A 70 -6.96 -14.89 0.43
CA LYS A 70 -7.19 -15.87 1.49
C LYS A 70 -7.72 -15.16 2.73
N ALA A 71 -8.79 -15.67 3.34
CA ALA A 71 -9.23 -15.27 4.67
C ALA A 71 -8.78 -16.31 5.70
N ASP A 72 -8.43 -15.85 6.90
CA ASP A 72 -8.02 -16.70 8.03
C ASP A 72 -8.55 -16.12 9.34
N SER A 73 -9.05 -16.97 10.23
CA SER A 73 -9.58 -16.56 11.54
C SER A 73 -9.31 -17.66 12.56
N VAL A 74 -9.07 -17.25 13.80
CA VAL A 74 -8.97 -18.15 14.97
C VAL A 74 -10.06 -17.86 16.00
N GLY A 75 -11.09 -17.09 15.64
CA GLY A 75 -12.24 -16.77 16.50
C GLY A 75 -11.95 -15.80 17.65
N ILE A 76 -10.86 -15.04 17.57
CA ILE A 76 -10.53 -13.98 18.53
C ILE A 76 -10.38 -12.64 17.80
N PRO A 77 -10.81 -11.51 18.39
CA PRO A 77 -10.61 -10.20 17.80
C PRO A 77 -9.14 -9.94 17.46
N LEU A 78 -8.87 -9.58 16.21
CA LEU A 78 -7.53 -9.28 15.73
C LEU A 78 -7.30 -7.78 15.72
N ARG A 79 -6.08 -7.36 16.08
CA ARG A 79 -5.61 -5.98 15.88
C ARG A 79 -4.33 -6.01 15.06
N PRO A 80 -4.22 -5.21 13.99
CA PRO A 80 -2.98 -5.11 13.23
C PRO A 80 -1.85 -4.60 14.12
N VAL A 81 -0.63 -5.07 13.84
CA VAL A 81 0.57 -4.44 14.38
C VAL A 81 0.63 -3.00 13.89
N SER A 82 0.64 -2.06 14.82
CA SER A 82 0.69 -0.62 14.54
C SER A 82 1.99 0.00 15.06
N PHE A 83 2.48 1.03 14.37
CA PHE A 83 3.50 1.93 14.92
C PHE A 83 2.86 3.18 15.48
N ARG A 84 3.52 3.80 16.47
CA ARG A 84 3.18 5.16 16.86
C ARG A 84 3.72 6.11 15.79
N THR A 85 2.82 6.68 15.00
CA THR A 85 3.14 7.74 14.04
C THR A 85 3.04 9.08 14.76
N SER A 86 4.09 9.90 14.70
CA SER A 86 4.03 11.31 15.11
C SER A 86 3.71 12.20 13.90
N SER A 87 3.24 13.43 14.15
CA SER A 87 3.06 14.44 13.10
C SER A 87 4.36 14.75 12.35
N ASP A 88 5.51 14.64 13.02
CA ASP A 88 6.82 14.87 12.41
C ASP A 88 7.16 13.82 11.34
N LEU A 89 6.67 12.59 11.53
CA LEU A 89 6.85 11.52 10.55
C LEU A 89 6.08 11.80 9.27
N ALA A 90 4.82 12.27 9.38
CA ALA A 90 4.02 12.63 8.21
C ALA A 90 4.68 13.74 7.37
N ARG A 91 5.31 14.72 8.03
CA ARG A 91 6.09 15.78 7.36
C ARG A 91 7.36 15.24 6.73
N PHE A 92 8.14 14.42 7.45
CA PHE A 92 9.39 13.82 6.94
C PHE A 92 9.16 12.87 5.76
N GLU A 93 8.02 12.20 5.73
CA GLU A 93 7.65 11.26 4.67
C GLU A 93 6.81 11.90 3.57
N HIS A 94 6.55 13.21 3.65
CA HIS A 94 5.81 13.97 2.65
C HIS A 94 4.46 13.32 2.25
N TRP A 95 3.68 12.84 3.22
CA TRP A 95 2.44 12.11 2.95
C TRP A 95 1.43 12.91 2.11
N GLU A 96 1.36 14.23 2.27
CA GLU A 96 0.52 15.08 1.41
C GLU A 96 0.87 14.92 -0.08
N ARG A 97 2.17 14.85 -0.43
CA ARG A 97 2.62 14.63 -1.81
C ARG A 97 2.26 13.24 -2.32
N HIS A 98 2.30 12.23 -1.45
CA HIS A 98 1.86 10.87 -1.81
C HIS A 98 0.37 10.84 -2.13
N ARG A 99 -0.46 11.44 -1.25
CA ARG A 99 -1.91 11.53 -1.46
C ARG A 99 -2.26 12.25 -2.75
N GLU A 100 -1.64 13.39 -3.01
CA GLU A 100 -1.85 14.13 -4.27
C GLU A 100 -1.48 13.29 -5.49
N ALA A 101 -0.32 12.63 -5.47
CA ALA A 101 0.13 11.78 -6.56
C ALA A 101 -0.77 10.56 -6.77
N LEU A 102 -1.29 9.95 -5.70
CA LEU A 102 -2.27 8.86 -5.77
C LEU A 102 -3.56 9.33 -6.44
N LEU A 103 -4.10 10.48 -6.02
CA LEU A 103 -5.32 11.05 -6.59
C LEU A 103 -5.12 11.53 -8.04
N GLU A 104 -3.94 12.03 -8.40
CA GLU A 104 -3.59 12.37 -9.79
C GLU A 104 -3.49 11.11 -10.66
N PHE A 105 -2.88 10.05 -10.13
CA PHE A 105 -2.74 8.77 -10.83
C PHE A 105 -4.09 8.11 -11.06
N ALA A 106 -4.98 8.13 -10.07
CA ALA A 106 -6.35 7.63 -10.17
C ALA A 106 -7.15 8.36 -11.26
N ARG A 107 -7.06 9.69 -11.34
CA ARG A 107 -7.80 10.53 -12.31
C ARG A 107 -7.39 10.35 -13.78
N ARG A 108 -6.24 9.71 -14.05
CA ARG A 108 -5.67 9.56 -15.40
C ARG A 108 -5.89 8.16 -15.99
N ARG A 109 -6.56 7.27 -15.27
CA ARG A 109 -6.98 5.94 -15.74
C ARG A 109 -8.45 5.97 -16.06
#